data_AF-A0A925QH70-F1
#
_entry.id   AF-A0A925QH70-F1
#
_cell.length_a   1.000
_cell.length_b   1.000
_cell.length_c   1.000
_cell.angle_alpha   90.00
_cell.angle_beta   90.00
_cell.angle_gamma   90.00
#
_symmetry.space_group_name_H-M   'P 1'
#
loop_
_entity.id
_entity.type
_entity.pdbx_description
1 polymer ?
#
loop_
_entity_poly.entity_id
_entity_poly.type
_entity_poly.pdbx_seq_one_letter_code
_entity_poly.pdbx_strand_id
1 'polypeptide(L)'
;MIRQKFFIRVTALVLLLSFSARSQEPLRGLDDSAATAVRKKAIDLLESVAGQVDSLRSAENRARIRSNVAELLWNHDEKRSRSLFAAVEEDIKAGFNETDTDDATRNHTLMVFGQLRRDTLVRIAKHDPELASNFLQATRLPPEMHLPDAMANSEKSMELRLATQIAARNPQLALKLGRQSLAKGVSPDLLTVFSQLQRKDKDAALSFFKEIVDKLKSVNLADDSMATELAINLARSFQPAPTDDSAHRDLIGVLLTSALANGCAEESNNTPYMCFQIGSIFSMMEGYYGQRAAPLRRWARNAPGYSFPQMPAEVNEAIENGTVDELLALAAEHPELQQQISWKAMMKAQVSGDFVTARRIASNISDEDQRRYMLGQIDRTEKSQSVDAEKLAAIQQELRGLSNNEERIGFLLSAAIQVGGTDRKAALGLLSQAGQIIDSLKPGRIQIEGKIGLAMMYCSLKSDRGFTIIESLIPRFNELVAASATLDGFNHNYLRDGEWNMSGEGEVGRLLNAVAQNAGFFAALDFDRSVNLAGQMERPELRLMAKLKIAQGVLASPPNPARMFQAPGFIR
;
A
#
# COMPACT_ATOMS: atom_id res chain seq x y z
N MET A 1 31.75 -16.35 -1.26
CA MET A 1 31.98 -14.92 -1.65
C MET A 1 31.56 -14.55 -3.07
N ILE A 2 31.46 -15.47 -4.05
CA ILE A 2 30.99 -15.14 -5.42
C ILE A 2 29.45 -15.07 -5.51
N ARG A 3 28.71 -15.92 -4.78
CA ARG A 3 27.24 -15.89 -4.69
C ARG A 3 26.65 -14.62 -4.03
N GLN A 4 27.41 -13.96 -3.14
CA GLN A 4 26.95 -12.78 -2.39
C GLN A 4 27.07 -11.49 -3.21
N LYS A 5 28.02 -11.43 -4.17
CA LYS A 5 28.20 -10.28 -5.06
C LYS A 5 27.19 -10.25 -6.21
N PHE A 6 26.58 -11.39 -6.55
CA PHE A 6 25.53 -11.48 -7.58
C PHE A 6 24.17 -11.00 -7.04
N PHE A 7 23.81 -11.40 -5.82
CA PHE A 7 22.60 -10.91 -5.14
C PHE A 7 22.64 -9.38 -4.97
N ILE A 8 23.76 -8.80 -4.54
CA ILE A 8 23.88 -7.35 -4.34
C ILE A 8 23.75 -6.55 -5.66
N ARG A 9 24.10 -7.12 -6.83
CA ARG A 9 23.94 -6.43 -8.13
C ARG A 9 22.53 -6.56 -8.71
N VAL A 10 21.85 -7.68 -8.47
CA VAL A 10 20.44 -7.86 -8.87
C VAL A 10 19.51 -7.06 -7.94
N THR A 11 19.82 -6.96 -6.64
CA THR A 11 19.02 -6.16 -5.69
C THR A 11 19.26 -4.65 -5.84
N ALA A 12 20.46 -4.19 -6.22
CA ALA A 12 20.76 -2.77 -6.39
C ALA A 12 20.16 -2.13 -7.65
N LEU A 13 19.73 -2.93 -8.64
CA LEU A 13 19.02 -2.42 -9.83
C LEU A 13 17.48 -2.50 -9.69
N VAL A 14 16.99 -3.39 -8.83
CA VAL A 14 15.55 -3.56 -8.54
C VAL A 14 15.01 -2.46 -7.61
N LEU A 15 15.87 -1.78 -6.85
CA LEU A 15 15.49 -0.70 -5.92
C LEU A 15 15.32 0.69 -6.58
N LEU A 16 15.49 0.82 -7.90
CA LEU A 16 15.32 2.09 -8.63
C LEU A 16 14.11 2.14 -9.57
N LEU A 17 13.25 1.12 -9.59
CA LEU A 17 12.11 1.06 -10.50
C LEU A 17 10.80 0.75 -9.76
N SER A 18 10.41 1.67 -8.89
CA SER A 18 8.99 1.88 -8.58
C SER A 18 8.32 2.40 -9.84
N PHE A 19 7.80 1.51 -10.68
CA PHE A 19 6.88 1.91 -11.72
C PHE A 19 5.59 2.44 -11.05
N SER A 20 5.47 3.77 -11.04
CA SER A 20 4.21 4.46 -10.77
C SER A 20 3.22 4.23 -11.92
N ALA A 21 1.94 4.28 -11.56
CA ALA A 21 0.81 4.10 -12.44
C ALA A 21 0.90 5.01 -13.68
N ARG A 22 0.53 4.46 -14.85
CA ARG A 22 0.12 5.28 -16.00
C ARG A 22 -1.17 5.99 -15.63
N SER A 23 -1.07 7.21 -15.15
CA SER A 23 -2.04 8.25 -15.45
C SER A 23 -1.78 8.69 -16.89
N GLN A 24 -2.68 8.37 -17.81
CA GLN A 24 -2.60 8.76 -19.21
C GLN A 24 -2.90 10.26 -19.35
N GLU A 25 -1.99 11.00 -20.00
CA GLU A 25 -2.44 12.05 -20.93
C GLU A 25 -3.16 11.38 -22.11
N PRO A 26 -4.27 11.95 -22.60
CA PRO A 26 -5.14 11.30 -23.55
C PRO A 26 -4.46 11.16 -24.92
N LEU A 27 -4.31 9.92 -25.37
CA LEU A 27 -4.11 9.58 -26.78
C LEU A 27 -5.33 10.08 -27.55
N ARG A 28 -5.22 11.27 -28.13
CA ARG A 28 -6.25 11.84 -29.01
C ARG A 28 -6.54 10.89 -30.17
N GLY A 29 -7.73 10.29 -30.16
CA GLY A 29 -8.51 10.07 -31.37
C GLY A 29 -9.26 8.74 -31.51
N LEU A 30 -8.80 7.64 -30.92
CA LEU A 30 -9.43 6.32 -31.08
C LEU A 30 -9.14 5.42 -29.85
N ASP A 31 -9.89 5.56 -28.75
CA ASP A 31 -10.14 4.47 -27.75
C ASP A 31 -11.05 4.86 -26.56
N ASP A 32 -11.44 6.13 -26.38
CA ASP A 32 -12.20 6.55 -25.19
C ASP A 32 -13.59 5.89 -25.07
N SER A 33 -14.27 5.65 -26.20
CA SER A 33 -15.59 5.01 -26.22
C SER A 33 -15.52 3.53 -25.85
N ALA A 34 -14.52 2.79 -26.34
CA ALA A 34 -14.34 1.37 -26.03
C ALA A 34 -13.92 1.17 -24.56
N ALA A 35 -13.01 1.99 -24.05
CA ALA A 35 -12.64 2.00 -22.64
C ALA A 35 -13.84 2.32 -21.72
N THR A 36 -14.66 3.30 -22.11
CA THR A 36 -15.90 3.64 -21.39
C THR A 36 -16.92 2.49 -21.42
N ALA A 37 -17.07 1.80 -22.56
CA ALA A 37 -17.97 0.65 -22.68
C ALA A 37 -17.54 -0.53 -21.79
N VAL A 38 -16.24 -0.85 -21.76
CA VAL A 38 -15.70 -1.92 -20.89
C VAL A 38 -15.84 -1.52 -19.40
N ARG A 39 -15.62 -0.25 -19.06
CA ARG A 39 -15.86 0.26 -17.71
C ARG A 39 -17.32 0.09 -17.28
N LYS A 40 -18.28 0.39 -18.16
CA LYS A 40 -19.70 0.14 -17.90
C LYS A 40 -20.00 -1.34 -17.66
N LYS A 41 -19.48 -2.22 -18.52
CA LYS A 41 -19.62 -3.68 -18.32
C LYS A 41 -19.04 -4.15 -16.98
N ALA A 42 -17.91 -3.59 -16.53
CA ALA A 42 -17.33 -3.91 -15.24
C ALA A 42 -18.22 -3.48 -14.07
N ILE A 43 -18.87 -2.31 -14.17
CA ILE A 43 -19.85 -1.84 -13.18
C ILE A 43 -21.08 -2.77 -13.15
N ASP A 44 -21.63 -3.10 -14.33
CA ASP A 44 -22.78 -4.02 -14.44
C ASP A 44 -22.43 -5.40 -13.85
N LEU A 45 -21.20 -5.87 -14.05
CA LEU A 45 -20.69 -7.10 -13.44
C LEU A 45 -20.61 -7.00 -11.92
N LEU A 46 -20.18 -5.86 -11.35
CA LEU A 46 -20.17 -5.65 -9.90
C LEU A 46 -21.57 -5.66 -9.31
N GLU A 47 -22.55 -5.04 -9.96
CA GLU A 47 -23.96 -5.11 -9.53
C GLU A 47 -24.49 -6.55 -9.56
N SER A 48 -24.14 -7.31 -10.61
CA SER A 48 -24.47 -8.73 -10.69
C SER A 48 -23.83 -9.54 -9.57
N VAL A 49 -22.57 -9.26 -9.23
CA VAL A 49 -21.89 -9.89 -8.09
C VAL A 49 -22.58 -9.52 -6.78
N ALA A 50 -22.85 -8.22 -6.54
CA ALA A 50 -23.56 -7.73 -5.37
C ALA A 50 -24.92 -8.43 -5.16
N GLY A 51 -25.68 -8.63 -6.24
CA GLY A 51 -26.97 -9.32 -6.22
C GLY A 51 -26.90 -10.82 -5.91
N GLN A 52 -25.70 -11.43 -6.02
CA GLN A 52 -25.50 -12.86 -5.76
C GLN A 52 -24.78 -13.14 -4.44
N VAL A 53 -24.23 -12.14 -3.75
CA VAL A 53 -23.42 -12.39 -2.53
C VAL A 53 -24.23 -13.07 -1.41
N ASP A 54 -25.52 -12.78 -1.29
CA ASP A 54 -26.41 -13.43 -0.31
C ASP A 54 -26.58 -14.94 -0.52
N SER A 55 -26.22 -15.48 -1.69
CA SER A 55 -26.21 -16.92 -1.91
C SER A 55 -25.08 -17.65 -1.17
N LEU A 56 -24.08 -16.91 -0.67
CA LEU A 56 -22.96 -17.46 0.07
C LEU A 56 -23.31 -17.70 1.54
N ARG A 57 -22.89 -18.85 2.06
CA ARG A 57 -23.07 -19.25 3.45
C ARG A 57 -22.08 -18.56 4.39
N SER A 58 -20.82 -18.38 3.98
CA SER A 58 -19.81 -17.85 4.88
C SER A 58 -19.91 -16.34 5.03
N ALA A 59 -20.06 -15.88 6.28
CA ALA A 59 -20.06 -14.45 6.61
C ALA A 59 -18.72 -13.79 6.24
N GLU A 60 -17.61 -14.52 6.32
CA GLU A 60 -16.30 -14.04 5.90
C GLU A 60 -16.29 -13.72 4.39
N ASN A 61 -16.73 -14.67 3.56
CA ASN A 61 -16.76 -14.51 2.10
C ASN A 61 -17.71 -13.38 1.69
N ARG A 62 -18.88 -13.30 2.32
CA ARG A 62 -19.84 -12.21 2.08
C ARG A 62 -19.25 -10.84 2.41
N ALA A 63 -18.69 -10.68 3.61
CA ALA A 63 -18.07 -9.43 4.05
C ALA A 63 -16.92 -9.01 3.11
N ARG A 64 -16.07 -9.97 2.73
CA ARG A 64 -14.93 -9.73 1.83
C ARG A 64 -15.39 -9.30 0.44
N ILE A 65 -16.35 -9.98 -0.17
CA ILE A 65 -16.84 -9.60 -1.52
C ILE A 65 -17.61 -8.28 -1.44
N ARG A 66 -18.55 -8.13 -0.51
CA ARG A 66 -19.38 -6.91 -0.38
C ARG A 66 -18.53 -5.66 -0.15
N SER A 67 -17.54 -5.71 0.74
CA SER A 67 -16.68 -4.55 1.00
C SER A 67 -15.85 -4.12 -0.22
N ASN A 68 -15.42 -5.07 -1.06
CA ASN A 68 -14.74 -4.75 -2.32
C ASN A 68 -15.71 -4.17 -3.35
N VAL A 69 -16.89 -4.75 -3.51
CA VAL A 69 -17.90 -4.23 -4.43
C VAL A 69 -18.35 -2.82 -4.00
N ALA A 70 -18.58 -2.60 -2.71
CA ALA A 70 -19.00 -1.32 -2.15
C ALA A 70 -17.99 -0.20 -2.41
N GLU A 71 -16.68 -0.46 -2.20
CA GLU A 71 -15.63 0.52 -2.53
C GLU A 71 -15.64 0.85 -4.04
N LEU A 72 -15.72 -0.17 -4.89
CA LEU A 72 -15.64 0.01 -6.34
C LEU A 72 -16.86 0.72 -6.94
N LEU A 73 -18.05 0.53 -6.35
CA LEU A 73 -19.28 1.17 -6.80
C LEU A 73 -19.48 2.59 -6.24
N TRP A 74 -18.68 3.05 -5.27
CA TRP A 74 -18.97 4.28 -4.51
C TRP A 74 -19.23 5.49 -5.40
N ASN A 75 -18.36 5.71 -6.39
CA ASN A 75 -18.46 6.86 -7.31
C ASN A 75 -19.55 6.69 -8.39
N HIS A 76 -20.20 5.52 -8.45
CA HIS A 76 -21.27 5.22 -9.42
C HIS A 76 -22.65 5.19 -8.77
N ASP A 77 -22.79 4.46 -7.66
CA ASP A 77 -24.01 4.39 -6.85
C ASP A 77 -23.64 4.37 -5.36
N GLU A 78 -23.51 5.57 -4.80
CA GLU A 78 -23.19 5.76 -3.39
C GLU A 78 -24.23 5.10 -2.46
N LYS A 79 -25.52 5.18 -2.81
CA LYS A 79 -26.59 4.61 -2.01
C LYS A 79 -26.46 3.09 -1.92
N ARG A 80 -26.14 2.45 -3.05
CA ARG A 80 -25.85 1.02 -3.12
C ARG A 80 -24.61 0.67 -2.29
N SER A 81 -23.52 1.42 -2.43
CA SER A 81 -22.31 1.21 -1.63
C SER A 81 -22.55 1.33 -0.13
N ARG A 82 -23.32 2.32 0.32
CA ARG A 82 -23.72 2.47 1.74
C ARG A 82 -24.51 1.25 2.23
N SER A 83 -25.47 0.78 1.44
CA SER A 83 -26.23 -0.44 1.76
C SER A 83 -25.34 -1.67 1.85
N LEU A 84 -24.36 -1.81 0.96
CA LEU A 84 -23.40 -2.92 0.99
C LEU A 84 -22.48 -2.86 2.22
N PHE A 85 -21.98 -1.68 2.59
CA PHE A 85 -21.20 -1.52 3.81
C PHE A 85 -22.00 -1.81 5.09
N ALA A 86 -23.28 -1.45 5.14
CA ALA A 86 -24.16 -1.84 6.23
C ALA A 86 -24.32 -3.36 6.33
N ALA A 87 -24.43 -4.08 5.21
CA ALA A 87 -24.45 -5.54 5.22
C ALA A 87 -23.11 -6.16 5.67
N VAL A 88 -21.97 -5.55 5.31
CA VAL A 88 -20.64 -5.95 5.80
C VAL A 88 -20.53 -5.78 7.30
N GLU A 89 -21.08 -4.70 7.85
CA GLU A 89 -21.14 -4.46 9.29
C GLU A 89 -21.82 -5.61 10.03
N GLU A 90 -22.97 -6.07 9.53
CA GLU A 90 -23.70 -7.19 10.11
C GLU A 90 -22.95 -8.53 9.98
N ASP A 91 -22.31 -8.81 8.84
CA ASP A 91 -21.48 -10.00 8.69
C ASP A 91 -20.29 -10.00 9.67
N ILE A 92 -19.66 -8.85 9.90
CA ILE A 92 -18.54 -8.70 10.84
C ILE A 92 -19.01 -8.88 12.29
N LYS A 93 -20.14 -8.27 12.67
CA LYS A 93 -20.74 -8.47 14.00
C LYS A 93 -21.05 -9.96 14.25
N ALA A 94 -21.62 -10.63 13.25
CA ALA A 94 -21.91 -12.05 13.33
C ALA A 94 -20.62 -12.87 13.55
N GLY A 95 -19.55 -12.55 12.81
CA GLY A 95 -18.26 -13.21 12.96
C GLY A 95 -17.60 -13.04 14.33
N PHE A 96 -17.74 -11.87 14.96
CA PHE A 96 -17.24 -11.66 16.33
C PHE A 96 -18.10 -12.32 17.42
N ASN A 97 -19.36 -12.59 17.12
CA ASN A 97 -20.28 -13.30 18.02
C ASN A 97 -20.23 -14.83 17.84
N GLU A 98 -19.33 -15.34 16.99
CA GLU A 98 -19.19 -16.78 16.75
C GLU A 98 -18.62 -17.47 18.00
N THR A 99 -19.41 -18.37 18.60
CA THR A 99 -19.08 -19.06 19.84
C THR A 99 -18.48 -20.44 19.58
N ASP A 100 -17.37 -20.49 18.85
CA ASP A 100 -16.62 -21.74 18.70
C ASP A 100 -15.98 -22.13 20.05
N THR A 101 -16.09 -23.41 20.40
CA THR A 101 -15.52 -23.98 21.61
C THR A 101 -14.03 -24.29 21.47
N ASP A 102 -13.51 -24.40 20.25
CA ASP A 102 -12.08 -24.57 20.00
C ASP A 102 -11.36 -23.21 20.02
N ASP A 103 -10.39 -23.07 20.93
CA ASP A 103 -9.66 -21.81 21.13
C ASP A 103 -8.83 -21.39 19.90
N ALA A 104 -8.24 -22.35 19.18
CA ALA A 104 -7.43 -22.05 18.01
C ALA A 104 -8.29 -21.51 16.86
N THR A 105 -9.42 -22.16 16.59
CA THR A 105 -10.39 -21.77 15.57
C THR A 105 -11.06 -20.44 15.92
N ARG A 106 -11.46 -20.26 17.18
CA ARG A 106 -11.98 -18.99 17.69
C ARG A 106 -10.98 -17.84 17.51
N ASN A 107 -9.72 -18.04 17.89
CA ASN A 107 -8.67 -17.03 17.73
C ASN A 107 -8.43 -16.70 16.24
N HIS A 108 -8.45 -17.70 15.36
CA HIS A 108 -8.33 -17.49 13.92
C HIS A 108 -9.51 -16.65 13.39
N THR A 109 -10.73 -16.99 13.77
CA THR A 109 -11.95 -16.23 13.43
C THR A 109 -11.86 -14.77 13.86
N LEU A 110 -11.47 -14.52 15.12
CA LEU A 110 -11.28 -13.15 15.63
C LEU A 110 -10.25 -12.37 14.80
N MET A 111 -9.13 -13.00 14.46
CA MET A 111 -8.09 -12.38 13.64
C MET A 111 -8.58 -12.03 12.23
N VAL A 112 -9.32 -12.93 11.59
CA VAL A 112 -9.89 -12.75 10.25
C VAL A 112 -10.90 -11.61 10.23
N PHE A 113 -11.89 -11.61 11.13
CA PHE A 113 -12.90 -10.56 11.17
C PHE A 113 -12.32 -9.22 11.66
N GLY A 114 -11.31 -9.26 12.53
CA GLY A 114 -10.51 -8.08 12.89
C GLY A 114 -9.82 -7.45 11.69
N GLN A 115 -9.25 -8.27 10.79
CA GLN A 115 -8.66 -7.79 9.55
C GLN A 115 -9.73 -7.24 8.58
N LEU A 116 -10.84 -7.96 8.38
CA LEU A 116 -11.95 -7.48 7.54
C LEU A 116 -12.52 -6.15 8.01
N ARG A 117 -12.66 -5.97 9.34
CA ARG A 117 -13.08 -4.71 9.94
C ARG A 117 -12.11 -3.58 9.63
N ARG A 118 -10.80 -3.80 9.79
CA ARG A 118 -9.77 -2.80 9.44
C ARG A 118 -9.81 -2.43 7.95
N ASP A 119 -9.83 -3.44 7.08
CA ASP A 119 -9.83 -3.21 5.64
C ASP A 119 -11.09 -2.46 5.19
N THR A 120 -12.24 -2.82 5.74
CA THR A 120 -13.52 -2.14 5.47
C THR A 120 -13.50 -0.70 5.98
N LEU A 121 -12.97 -0.47 7.18
CA LEU A 121 -12.83 0.87 7.74
C LEU A 121 -11.99 1.79 6.85
N VAL A 122 -10.84 1.30 6.38
CA VAL A 122 -9.95 2.04 5.47
C VAL A 122 -10.66 2.36 4.15
N ARG A 123 -11.44 1.41 3.61
CA ARG A 123 -12.22 1.63 2.37
C ARG A 123 -13.25 2.74 2.56
N ILE A 124 -14.04 2.67 3.63
CA ILE A 124 -15.07 3.69 3.91
C ILE A 124 -14.41 5.05 4.14
N ALA A 125 -13.32 5.12 4.91
CA ALA A 125 -12.65 6.38 5.27
C ALA A 125 -12.11 7.17 4.07
N LYS A 126 -11.80 6.51 2.94
CA LYS A 126 -11.40 7.18 1.69
C LYS A 126 -12.51 8.05 1.11
N HIS A 127 -13.77 7.70 1.39
CA HIS A 127 -14.93 8.29 0.76
C HIS A 127 -15.79 9.09 1.73
N ASP A 128 -16.07 8.54 2.92
CA ASP A 128 -16.94 9.15 3.93
C ASP A 128 -16.36 8.92 5.34
N PRO A 129 -15.67 9.93 5.90
CA PRO A 129 -15.14 9.89 7.26
C PRO A 129 -16.18 9.64 8.36
N GLU A 130 -17.40 10.15 8.20
CA GLU A 130 -18.46 10.01 9.21
C GLU A 130 -19.02 8.59 9.20
N LEU A 131 -19.26 8.04 8.02
CA LEU A 131 -19.65 6.64 7.87
C LEU A 131 -18.57 5.70 8.43
N ALA A 132 -17.28 6.01 8.21
CA ALA A 132 -16.18 5.22 8.77
C ALA A 132 -16.18 5.25 10.30
N SER A 133 -16.43 6.42 10.91
CA SER A 133 -16.53 6.56 12.36
C SER A 133 -17.73 5.79 12.92
N ASN A 134 -18.88 5.85 12.27
CA ASN A 134 -20.08 5.11 12.67
C ASN A 134 -19.86 3.60 12.56
N PHE A 135 -19.28 3.13 11.45
CA PHE A 135 -18.91 1.72 11.26
C PHE A 135 -17.94 1.24 12.35
N LEU A 136 -16.90 2.02 12.68
CA LEU A 136 -15.95 1.70 13.75
C LEU A 136 -16.66 1.51 15.10
N GLN A 137 -17.61 2.39 15.42
CA GLN A 137 -18.38 2.34 16.66
C GLN A 137 -19.35 1.16 16.69
N ALA A 138 -20.07 0.92 15.59
CA ALA A 138 -21.06 -0.15 15.50
C ALA A 138 -20.45 -1.56 15.52
N THR A 139 -19.19 -1.68 15.07
CA THR A 139 -18.42 -2.93 15.11
C THR A 139 -17.46 -3.02 16.30
N ARG A 140 -17.67 -2.19 17.34
CA ARG A 140 -16.82 -2.20 18.54
C ARG A 140 -16.92 -3.54 19.27
N LEU A 141 -15.77 -4.08 19.65
CA LEU A 141 -15.68 -5.31 20.42
C LEU A 141 -16.01 -5.07 21.90
N PRO A 142 -16.67 -6.01 22.59
CA PRO A 142 -16.91 -5.94 24.03
C PRO A 142 -15.58 -5.85 24.82
N PRO A 143 -15.48 -5.01 25.86
CA PRO A 143 -14.27 -4.87 26.67
C PRO A 143 -13.81 -6.18 27.35
N GLU A 144 -14.74 -7.07 27.65
CA GLU A 144 -14.50 -8.34 28.34
C GLU A 144 -14.07 -9.46 27.38
N MET A 145 -14.11 -9.23 26.07
CA MET A 145 -13.73 -10.21 25.07
C MET A 145 -12.22 -10.50 25.17
N HIS A 146 -11.87 -11.78 25.36
CA HIS A 146 -10.47 -12.19 25.36
C HIS A 146 -9.94 -12.19 23.92
N LEU A 147 -9.09 -11.23 23.59
CA LEU A 147 -8.52 -11.05 22.27
C LEU A 147 -7.08 -11.59 22.20
N PRO A 148 -6.66 -12.16 21.07
CA PRO A 148 -5.23 -12.39 20.81
C PRO A 148 -4.43 -11.08 20.94
N ASP A 149 -3.22 -11.14 21.51
CA ASP A 149 -2.40 -9.94 21.80
C ASP A 149 -2.21 -9.02 20.59
N ALA A 150 -1.94 -9.60 19.42
CA ALA A 150 -1.79 -8.87 18.16
C ALA A 150 -3.05 -8.07 17.80
N MET A 151 -4.23 -8.64 18.06
CA MET A 151 -5.51 -7.99 17.83
C MET A 151 -5.77 -6.92 18.88
N ALA A 152 -5.57 -7.22 20.17
CA ALA A 152 -5.77 -6.26 21.26
C ALA A 152 -4.98 -4.97 21.05
N ASN A 153 -3.71 -5.07 20.64
CA ASN A 153 -2.87 -3.92 20.31
C ASN A 153 -3.38 -3.14 19.09
N SER A 154 -3.86 -3.85 18.06
CA SER A 154 -4.47 -3.20 16.90
C SER A 154 -5.79 -2.50 17.23
N GLU A 155 -6.57 -3.03 18.16
CA GLU A 155 -7.85 -2.46 18.58
C GLU A 155 -7.64 -1.15 19.34
N LYS A 156 -6.65 -1.10 20.26
CA LYS A 156 -6.31 0.10 21.02
C LYS A 156 -5.95 1.31 20.14
N SER A 157 -5.33 1.08 18.99
CA SER A 157 -4.86 2.14 18.08
C SER A 157 -5.84 2.48 16.95
N MET A 158 -6.97 1.76 16.81
CA MET A 158 -7.81 1.89 15.62
C MET A 158 -8.49 3.25 15.49
N GLU A 159 -8.98 3.82 16.60
CA GLU A 159 -9.59 5.17 16.62
C GLU A 159 -8.60 6.26 16.16
N LEU A 160 -7.36 6.21 16.64
CA LEU A 160 -6.33 7.19 16.27
C LEU A 160 -5.79 6.99 14.85
N ARG A 161 -5.70 5.75 14.37
CA ARG A 161 -5.40 5.47 12.96
C ARG A 161 -6.47 6.02 12.03
N LEU A 162 -7.75 5.86 12.39
CA LEU A 162 -8.85 6.48 11.64
C LEU A 162 -8.73 8.00 11.65
N ALA A 163 -8.55 8.60 12.84
CA ALA A 163 -8.37 10.05 12.99
C ALA A 163 -7.25 10.59 12.09
N THR A 164 -6.12 9.88 12.05
CA THR A 164 -4.98 10.22 11.19
C THR A 164 -5.35 10.17 9.71
N GLN A 165 -6.04 9.13 9.26
CA GLN A 165 -6.42 8.95 7.85
C GLN A 165 -7.42 10.00 7.37
N ILE A 166 -8.36 10.39 8.23
CA ILE A 166 -9.43 11.32 7.85
C ILE A 166 -9.05 12.79 8.08
N ALA A 167 -7.99 13.10 8.83
CA ALA A 167 -7.61 14.47 9.18
C ALA A 167 -7.44 15.39 7.96
N ALA A 168 -7.01 14.85 6.82
CA ALA A 168 -6.88 15.60 5.56
C ALA A 168 -8.23 16.02 4.95
N ARG A 169 -9.31 15.28 5.20
CA ARG A 169 -10.64 15.50 4.61
C ARG A 169 -11.65 16.06 5.62
N ASN A 170 -11.54 15.66 6.87
CA ASN A 170 -12.42 16.07 7.96
C ASN A 170 -11.59 16.30 9.25
N PRO A 171 -10.90 17.45 9.37
CA PRO A 171 -10.06 17.75 10.52
C PRO A 171 -10.86 17.85 11.82
N GLN A 172 -12.12 18.29 11.77
CA GLN A 172 -12.98 18.42 12.95
C GLN A 172 -13.36 17.04 13.53
N LEU A 173 -13.67 16.07 12.68
CA LEU A 173 -13.90 14.70 13.12
C LEU A 173 -12.60 14.04 13.63
N ALA A 174 -11.46 14.26 12.96
CA ALA A 174 -10.16 13.79 13.44
C ALA A 174 -9.82 14.36 14.82
N LEU A 175 -10.08 15.66 15.04
CA LEU A 175 -9.93 16.33 16.32
C LEU A 175 -10.84 15.71 17.39
N LYS A 176 -12.12 15.47 17.06
CA LYS A 176 -13.07 14.79 17.97
C LYS A 176 -12.57 13.41 18.38
N LEU A 177 -12.09 12.60 17.44
CA LEU A 177 -11.54 11.26 17.72
C LEU A 177 -10.26 11.34 18.55
N GLY A 178 -9.36 12.28 18.24
CA GLY A 178 -8.15 12.55 19.01
C GLY A 178 -8.47 12.91 20.47
N ARG A 179 -9.45 13.79 20.69
CA ARG A 179 -9.95 14.16 22.04
C ARG A 179 -10.53 12.98 22.80
N GLN A 180 -11.35 12.16 22.13
CA GLN A 180 -11.92 10.95 22.74
C GLN A 180 -10.83 9.96 23.17
N SER A 181 -9.76 9.84 22.38
CA SER A 181 -8.61 9.01 22.75
C SER A 181 -7.82 9.62 23.91
N LEU A 182 -7.52 10.92 23.86
CA LEU A 182 -6.82 11.66 24.92
C LEU A 182 -7.53 11.57 26.28
N ALA A 183 -8.87 11.55 26.27
CA ALA A 183 -9.67 11.36 27.48
C ALA A 183 -9.43 10.00 28.16
N LYS A 184 -9.12 8.96 27.38
CA LYS A 184 -8.86 7.59 27.87
C LYS A 184 -7.42 7.40 28.37
N GLY A 185 -6.48 8.23 27.93
CA GLY A 185 -5.08 8.14 28.32
C GLY A 185 -4.15 8.81 27.32
N VAL A 186 -2.86 8.81 27.63
CA VAL A 186 -1.83 9.33 26.73
C VAL A 186 -1.38 8.22 25.78
N SER A 187 -1.32 8.52 24.49
CA SER A 187 -0.85 7.61 23.45
C SER A 187 0.13 8.33 22.51
N PRO A 188 1.26 7.71 22.13
CA PRO A 188 2.18 8.27 21.13
C PRO A 188 1.50 8.58 19.78
N ASP A 189 0.48 7.81 19.41
CA ASP A 189 -0.29 7.97 18.15
C ASP A 189 -1.01 9.34 18.07
N LEU A 190 -1.22 10.03 19.20
CA LEU A 190 -1.80 11.38 19.24
C LEU A 190 -0.93 12.39 18.45
N LEU A 191 0.38 12.18 18.43
CA LEU A 191 1.32 13.01 17.68
C LEU A 191 1.04 12.99 16.18
N THR A 192 0.67 11.83 15.64
CA THR A 192 0.40 11.67 14.21
C THR A 192 -0.88 12.40 13.83
N VAL A 193 -1.93 12.31 14.66
CA VAL A 193 -3.18 13.08 14.49
C VAL A 193 -2.87 14.58 14.55
N PHE A 194 -2.13 15.02 15.57
CA PHE A 194 -1.70 16.41 15.70
C PHE A 194 -0.93 16.90 14.46
N SER A 195 0.03 16.12 13.96
CA SER A 195 0.84 16.46 12.78
C SER A 195 -0.02 16.61 11.52
N GLN A 196 -1.04 15.76 11.35
CA GLN A 196 -1.97 15.89 10.22
C GLN A 196 -2.88 17.11 10.37
N LEU A 197 -3.39 17.38 11.58
CA LEU A 197 -4.16 18.59 11.86
C LEU A 197 -3.31 19.83 11.61
N GLN A 198 -2.06 19.87 12.06
CA GLN A 198 -1.16 21.02 11.87
C GLN A 198 -0.99 21.40 10.39
N ARG A 199 -1.04 20.41 9.49
CA ARG A 199 -0.96 20.61 8.04
C ARG A 199 -2.26 21.10 7.43
N LYS A 200 -3.41 20.80 8.03
CA LYS A 200 -4.74 20.93 7.39
C LYS A 200 -5.65 21.95 8.05
N ASP A 201 -5.55 22.11 9.37
CA ASP A 201 -6.32 23.02 10.20
C ASP A 201 -5.45 23.44 11.41
N LYS A 202 -4.78 24.59 11.27
CA LYS A 202 -3.82 25.10 12.25
C LYS A 202 -4.48 25.44 13.59
N ASP A 203 -5.72 25.91 13.57
CA ASP A 203 -6.46 26.28 14.78
C ASP A 203 -6.90 25.03 15.54
N ALA A 204 -7.41 24.01 14.84
CA ALA A 204 -7.69 22.70 15.42
C ALA A 204 -6.42 22.07 16.02
N ALA A 205 -5.30 22.15 15.31
CA ALA A 205 -4.01 21.64 15.78
C ALA A 205 -3.53 22.37 17.04
N LEU A 206 -3.64 23.69 17.08
CA LEU A 206 -3.26 24.51 18.23
C LEU A 206 -4.14 24.21 19.45
N SER A 207 -5.46 24.09 19.26
CA SER A 207 -6.39 23.68 20.32
C SER A 207 -6.01 22.29 20.85
N PHE A 208 -5.78 21.34 19.95
CA PHE A 208 -5.44 19.97 20.34
C PHE A 208 -4.09 19.90 21.05
N PHE A 209 -3.11 20.67 20.59
CA PHE A 209 -1.81 20.79 21.25
C PHE A 209 -1.99 21.28 22.69
N LYS A 210 -2.75 22.36 22.92
CA LYS A 210 -3.04 22.89 24.26
C LYS A 210 -3.67 21.82 25.15
N GLU A 211 -4.65 21.08 24.64
CA GLU A 211 -5.31 19.99 25.36
C GLU A 211 -4.36 18.82 25.70
N ILE A 212 -3.47 18.43 24.78
CA ILE A 212 -2.45 17.40 25.05
C ILE A 212 -1.49 17.87 26.13
N VAL A 213 -1.01 19.12 26.06
CA VAL A 213 -0.13 19.72 27.08
C VAL A 213 -0.80 19.73 28.44
N ASP A 214 -2.07 20.12 28.50
CA ASP A 214 -2.83 20.13 29.75
C ASP A 214 -3.02 18.71 30.33
N LYS A 215 -3.21 17.70 29.47
CA LYS A 215 -3.23 16.30 29.92
C LYS A 215 -1.87 15.86 30.49
N LEU A 216 -0.78 16.21 29.81
CA LEU A 216 0.59 15.86 30.22
C LEU A 216 0.98 16.49 31.57
N LYS A 217 0.44 17.67 31.93
CA LYS A 217 0.63 18.29 33.25
C LYS A 217 0.18 17.38 34.41
N SER A 218 -0.76 16.46 34.16
CA SER A 218 -1.30 15.53 35.16
C SER A 218 -0.60 14.17 35.23
N VAL A 219 0.37 13.91 34.33
CA VAL A 219 1.06 12.61 34.22
C VAL A 219 2.46 12.72 34.82
N ASN A 220 2.86 11.74 35.64
CA ASN A 220 4.27 11.62 36.03
C ASN A 220 5.08 11.07 34.86
N LEU A 221 5.68 11.97 34.07
CA LEU A 221 6.41 11.59 32.85
C LEU A 221 7.58 10.63 33.12
N ALA A 222 8.19 10.68 34.31
CA ALA A 222 9.31 9.80 34.62
C ALA A 222 8.93 8.31 34.77
N ASP A 223 7.68 8.04 35.16
CA ASP A 223 7.16 6.67 35.30
C ASP A 223 6.42 6.20 34.04
N ASP A 224 6.15 7.10 33.10
CA ASP A 224 5.42 6.83 31.86
C ASP A 224 6.29 7.15 30.63
N SER A 225 6.96 6.13 30.11
CA SER A 225 7.83 6.25 28.94
C SER A 225 7.07 6.70 27.68
N MET A 226 5.80 6.33 27.54
CA MET A 226 4.97 6.70 26.38
C MET A 226 4.58 8.17 26.44
N ALA A 227 4.24 8.67 27.63
CA ALA A 227 3.96 10.09 27.84
C ALA A 227 5.21 10.96 27.66
N THR A 228 6.36 10.50 28.15
CA THR A 228 7.66 11.16 27.90
C THR A 228 7.96 11.24 26.41
N GLU A 229 7.82 10.12 25.68
CA GLU A 229 8.07 10.08 24.23
C GLU A 229 7.14 11.04 23.48
N LEU A 230 5.84 11.03 23.79
CA LEU A 230 4.88 11.95 23.19
C LEU A 230 5.29 13.40 23.46
N ALA A 231 5.57 13.76 24.71
CA ALA A 231 5.88 15.14 25.11
C ALA A 231 7.11 15.69 24.38
N ILE A 232 8.17 14.88 24.27
CA ILE A 232 9.43 15.28 23.62
C ILE A 232 9.25 15.41 22.11
N ASN A 233 8.58 14.45 21.47
CA ASN A 233 8.31 14.51 20.04
C ASN A 233 7.35 15.66 19.70
N LEU A 234 6.36 15.91 20.56
CA LEU A 234 5.44 17.04 20.41
C LEU A 234 6.19 18.38 20.47
N ALA A 235 7.10 18.54 21.42
CA ALA A 235 7.97 19.71 21.53
C ALA A 235 8.83 19.92 20.27
N ARG A 236 9.36 18.85 19.67
CA ARG A 236 10.16 18.96 18.44
C ARG A 236 9.33 19.24 17.19
N SER A 237 8.09 18.76 17.16
CA SER A 237 7.22 18.83 15.98
C SER A 237 6.45 20.15 15.87
N PHE A 238 6.17 20.82 16.98
CA PHE A 238 5.44 22.08 16.98
C PHE A 238 6.40 23.27 16.80
N GLN A 239 6.23 24.00 15.69
CA GLN A 239 6.87 25.29 15.48
C GLN A 239 5.87 26.38 15.92
N PRO A 240 6.09 27.04 17.07
CA PRO A 240 5.20 28.08 17.55
C PRO A 240 5.22 29.30 16.62
N ALA A 241 4.05 29.90 16.39
CA ALA A 241 4.00 31.20 15.74
C ALA A 241 4.60 32.25 16.71
N PRO A 242 5.35 33.27 16.23
CA PRO A 242 5.97 34.28 17.09
C PRO A 242 4.99 35.01 18.02
N THR A 243 3.70 35.00 17.69
CA THR A 243 2.62 35.71 18.39
C THR A 243 1.79 34.82 19.35
N ASP A 244 1.93 33.49 19.33
CA ASP A 244 1.29 32.57 20.29
C ASP A 244 2.21 31.36 20.59
N ASP A 245 3.14 31.58 21.52
CA ASP A 245 4.15 30.62 21.96
C ASP A 245 3.94 30.13 23.41
N SER A 246 2.81 30.53 24.00
CA SER A 246 2.46 30.24 25.39
C SER A 246 2.38 28.73 25.67
N ALA A 247 1.68 28.00 24.81
CA ALA A 247 1.47 26.57 24.96
C ALA A 247 2.76 25.76 24.78
N HIS A 248 3.61 26.17 23.83
CA HIS A 248 4.88 25.50 23.59
C HIS A 248 5.84 25.72 24.75
N ARG A 249 5.92 26.96 25.26
CA ARG A 249 6.62 27.27 26.50
C ARG A 249 6.13 26.39 27.66
N ASP A 250 4.81 26.27 27.86
CA ASP A 250 4.21 25.41 28.88
C ASP A 250 4.69 23.95 28.78
N LEU A 251 4.68 23.36 27.57
CA LEU A 251 5.18 22.01 27.33
C LEU A 251 6.66 21.85 27.71
N ILE A 252 7.49 22.81 27.29
CA ILE A 252 8.92 22.83 27.65
C ILE A 252 9.08 22.95 29.16
N GLY A 253 8.22 23.72 29.84
CA GLY A 253 8.19 23.87 31.29
C GLY A 253 7.82 22.58 32.03
N VAL A 254 6.86 21.82 31.52
CA VAL A 254 6.50 20.49 32.04
C VAL A 254 7.68 19.53 31.93
N LEU A 255 8.31 19.47 30.74
CA LEU A 255 9.48 18.62 30.50
C LEU A 255 10.67 19.00 31.38
N LEU A 256 10.94 20.30 31.54
CA LEU A 256 11.99 20.82 32.41
C LEU A 256 11.74 20.45 33.88
N THR A 257 10.51 20.67 34.36
CA THR A 257 10.14 20.38 35.75
C THR A 257 10.27 18.90 36.05
N SER A 258 9.75 18.04 35.15
CA SER A 258 9.86 16.59 35.30
C SER A 258 11.32 16.12 35.23
N ALA A 259 12.14 16.66 34.32
CA ALA A 259 13.56 16.32 34.25
C ALA A 259 14.32 16.65 35.55
N LEU A 260 14.09 17.84 36.12
CA LEU A 260 14.73 18.25 37.36
C LEU A 260 14.26 17.41 38.55
N ALA A 261 12.95 17.13 38.64
CA ALA A 261 12.37 16.33 39.72
C ALA A 261 12.86 14.88 39.73
N ASN A 262 13.34 14.36 38.59
CA ASN A 262 13.74 12.96 38.42
C ASN A 262 15.26 12.80 38.23
N GLY A 263 16.05 13.70 38.81
CA GLY A 263 17.50 13.53 38.92
C GLY A 263 18.28 13.74 37.62
N CYS A 264 17.67 14.27 36.54
CA CYS A 264 18.41 14.58 35.31
C CYS A 264 19.43 15.73 35.47
N ALA A 265 19.47 16.37 36.64
CA ALA A 265 20.48 17.34 37.07
C ALA A 265 21.61 16.72 37.92
N GLU A 266 21.47 15.48 38.39
CA GLU A 266 22.43 14.83 39.30
C GLU A 266 23.30 13.82 38.56
N GLU A 267 24.56 13.63 38.97
CA GLU A 267 25.38 12.54 38.43
C GLU A 267 24.97 11.21 39.08
N SER A 268 24.40 10.30 38.29
CA SER A 268 23.91 9.00 38.76
C SER A 268 24.19 7.89 37.76
N ASN A 269 24.58 6.72 38.28
CA ASN A 269 24.80 5.49 37.48
C ASN A 269 23.49 4.88 36.95
N ASN A 270 22.33 5.28 37.46
CA ASN A 270 21.01 4.82 37.00
C ASN A 270 20.21 6.01 36.43
N THR A 271 20.68 6.54 35.29
CA THR A 271 20.05 7.70 34.64
C THR A 271 18.73 7.29 33.97
N PRO A 272 17.59 7.94 34.30
CA PRO A 272 16.31 7.70 33.63
C PRO A 272 16.36 7.93 32.11
N TYR A 273 15.61 7.14 31.34
CA TYR A 273 15.52 7.24 29.88
C TYR A 273 15.19 8.67 29.39
N MET A 274 14.31 9.36 30.11
CA MET A 274 13.93 10.75 29.84
C MET A 274 15.16 11.68 29.75
N CYS A 275 16.19 11.48 30.57
CA CYS A 275 17.34 12.40 30.61
C CYS A 275 18.17 12.36 29.32
N PHE A 276 18.27 11.19 28.68
CA PHE A 276 18.96 11.06 27.39
C PHE A 276 18.24 11.80 26.26
N GLN A 277 16.92 11.94 26.37
CA GLN A 277 16.10 12.62 25.36
C GLN A 277 16.14 14.14 25.48
N ILE A 278 16.50 14.69 26.66
CA ILE A 278 16.60 16.14 26.93
C ILE A 278 17.55 16.84 25.95
N GLY A 279 18.64 16.18 25.57
CA GLY A 279 19.63 16.76 24.66
C GLY A 279 19.02 17.26 23.34
N SER A 280 17.97 16.60 22.85
CA SER A 280 17.28 16.95 21.60
C SER A 280 16.44 18.23 21.69
N ILE A 281 16.10 18.69 22.90
CA ILE A 281 15.22 19.85 23.15
C ILE A 281 15.87 20.87 24.09
N PHE A 282 17.13 20.67 24.48
CA PHE A 282 17.80 21.53 25.47
C PHE A 282 17.87 23.00 25.04
N SER A 283 18.13 23.27 23.76
CA SER A 283 18.17 24.65 23.25
C SER A 283 16.85 25.39 23.46
N MET A 284 15.71 24.68 23.35
CA MET A 284 14.38 25.24 23.63
C MET A 284 14.22 25.52 25.13
N MET A 285 14.64 24.57 26.00
CA MET A 285 14.61 24.75 27.45
C MET A 285 15.44 25.95 27.90
N GLU A 286 16.66 26.09 27.38
CA GLU A 286 17.54 27.21 27.67
C GLU A 286 16.95 28.53 27.16
N GLY A 287 16.37 28.54 25.96
CA GLY A 287 15.70 29.71 25.38
C GLY A 287 14.55 30.23 26.24
N TYR A 288 13.69 29.35 26.76
CA TYR A 288 12.52 29.77 27.56
C TYR A 288 12.81 30.01 29.04
N TYR A 289 13.71 29.22 29.64
CA TYR A 289 13.85 29.13 31.10
C TYR A 289 15.25 29.47 31.61
N GLY A 290 16.23 29.70 30.73
CA GLY A 290 17.56 30.21 31.07
C GLY A 290 18.21 29.47 32.24
N GLN A 291 18.36 30.15 33.37
CA GLN A 291 19.02 29.62 34.57
C GLN A 291 18.38 28.34 35.12
N ARG A 292 17.05 28.17 35.00
CA ARG A 292 16.39 26.93 35.47
C ARG A 292 16.79 25.71 34.65
N ALA A 293 17.15 25.89 33.37
CA ALA A 293 17.58 24.80 32.49
C ALA A 293 19.08 24.50 32.60
N ALA A 294 19.89 25.42 33.15
CA ALA A 294 21.34 25.31 33.21
C ALA A 294 21.88 23.97 33.78
N PRO A 295 21.27 23.36 34.82
CA PRO A 295 21.73 22.05 35.32
C PRO A 295 21.64 20.90 34.29
N LEU A 296 20.80 21.03 33.26
CA LEU A 296 20.59 20.00 32.24
C LEU A 296 21.53 20.12 31.03
N ARG A 297 22.38 21.17 30.97
CA ARG A 297 23.26 21.48 29.83
C ARG A 297 24.17 20.33 29.41
N ARG A 298 24.50 19.44 30.33
CA ARG A 298 25.31 18.25 30.04
C ARG A 298 24.73 17.36 28.93
N TRP A 299 23.40 17.31 28.80
CA TRP A 299 22.71 16.46 27.83
C TRP A 299 22.75 16.99 26.40
N ALA A 300 22.98 18.30 26.21
CA ALA A 300 23.06 18.94 24.90
C ALA A 300 24.24 18.46 24.04
N ARG A 301 25.28 17.89 24.67
CA ARG A 301 26.53 17.49 24.00
C ARG A 301 26.41 16.25 23.10
N ASN A 302 25.29 15.53 23.12
CA ASN A 302 25.12 14.23 22.46
C ASN A 302 24.04 14.20 21.34
N ALA A 303 23.54 15.34 20.85
CA ALA A 303 22.46 15.36 19.84
C ALA A 303 23.01 15.39 18.39
N PRO A 304 22.68 14.41 17.51
CA PRO A 304 23.04 14.48 16.10
C PRO A 304 22.15 15.49 15.36
N GLY A 305 22.76 16.59 14.89
CA GLY A 305 22.10 17.59 14.06
C GLY A 305 22.25 17.30 12.58
N TYR A 306 21.19 16.83 11.92
CA TYR A 306 21.03 16.86 10.46
C TYR A 306 19.56 17.05 10.10
N SER A 307 19.25 18.11 9.34
CA SER A 307 17.94 18.29 8.69
C SER A 307 18.18 18.59 7.21
N PHE A 308 17.72 17.69 6.33
CA PHE A 308 17.59 17.99 4.90
C PHE A 308 16.38 18.91 4.66
N PRO A 309 16.43 19.85 3.70
CA PRO A 309 15.25 20.59 3.28
C PRO A 309 14.17 19.59 2.81
N GLN A 310 12.99 19.64 3.42
CA GLN A 310 11.87 18.77 3.08
C GLN A 310 11.12 19.35 1.88
N MET A 311 10.85 18.52 0.87
CA MET A 311 9.94 18.88 -0.23
C MET A 311 8.51 19.07 0.30
N PRO A 312 7.72 20.00 -0.25
CA PRO A 312 6.30 20.12 0.05
C PRO A 312 5.57 18.79 -0.13
N ALA A 313 4.52 18.56 0.68
CA ALA A 313 3.83 17.28 0.72
C ALA A 313 3.12 16.96 -0.60
N GLU A 314 2.49 17.96 -1.22
CA GLU A 314 1.86 17.86 -2.54
C GLU A 314 2.85 17.46 -3.64
N VAL A 315 4.08 17.97 -3.58
CA VAL A 315 5.16 17.60 -4.51
C VAL A 315 5.60 16.16 -4.26
N ASN A 316 5.75 15.74 -3.00
CA ASN A 316 6.07 14.35 -2.68
C ASN A 316 4.98 13.37 -3.14
N GLU A 317 3.71 13.72 -2.91
CA GLU A 317 2.56 12.93 -3.36
C GLU A 317 2.50 12.83 -4.89
N ALA A 318 2.74 13.93 -5.61
CA ALA A 318 2.78 13.93 -7.07
C ALA A 318 3.99 13.16 -7.63
N ILE A 319 5.14 13.19 -6.94
CA ILE A 319 6.32 12.38 -7.31
C ILE A 319 5.95 10.90 -7.24
N GLU A 320 5.31 10.47 -6.13
CA GLU A 320 4.94 9.07 -5.91
C GLU A 320 3.80 8.62 -6.84
N ASN A 321 2.71 9.38 -6.90
CA ASN A 321 1.42 8.94 -7.44
C ASN A 321 0.87 9.80 -8.59
N GLY A 322 1.34 11.03 -8.76
CA GLY A 322 0.80 11.99 -9.73
C GLY A 322 1.28 11.81 -11.18
N THR A 323 0.81 12.66 -12.09
CA THR A 323 1.20 12.67 -13.52
C THR A 323 2.46 13.52 -13.78
N VAL A 324 2.99 13.44 -15.00
CA VAL A 324 4.07 14.36 -15.44
C VAL A 324 3.56 15.80 -15.46
N ASP A 325 2.33 16.05 -15.94
CA ASP A 325 1.78 17.41 -16.01
C ASP A 325 1.38 17.97 -14.65
N GLU A 326 0.94 17.14 -13.72
CA GLU A 326 0.72 17.54 -12.32
C GLU A 326 2.02 18.01 -11.69
N LEU A 327 3.13 17.29 -11.93
CA LEU A 327 4.45 17.73 -11.49
C LEU A 327 4.88 19.04 -12.18
N LEU A 328 4.60 19.22 -13.47
CA LEU A 328 4.94 20.46 -14.17
C LEU A 328 4.07 21.65 -13.71
N ALA A 329 2.81 21.43 -13.37
CA ALA A 329 1.94 22.43 -12.77
C ALA A 329 2.48 22.86 -11.40
N LEU A 330 2.82 21.89 -10.53
CA LEU A 330 3.47 22.15 -9.24
C LEU A 330 4.82 22.86 -9.40
N ALA A 331 5.59 22.55 -10.44
CA ALA A 331 6.84 23.25 -10.72
C ALA A 331 6.63 24.74 -11.05
N ALA A 332 5.50 25.10 -11.67
CA ALA A 332 5.14 26.49 -11.92
C ALA A 332 4.65 27.21 -10.66
N GLU A 333 4.04 26.48 -9.73
CA GLU A 333 3.57 27.00 -8.42
C GLU A 333 4.70 27.15 -7.39
N HIS A 334 5.80 26.41 -7.55
CA HIS A 334 6.99 26.44 -6.69
C HIS A 334 8.27 26.84 -7.44
N PRO A 335 8.45 28.11 -7.84
CA PRO A 335 9.62 28.58 -8.60
C PRO A 335 10.97 28.23 -7.94
N GLU A 336 11.03 28.21 -6.60
CA GLU A 336 12.22 27.87 -5.82
C GLU A 336 12.61 26.38 -5.89
N LEU A 337 11.67 25.51 -6.24
CA LEU A 337 11.88 24.07 -6.45
C LEU A 337 11.69 23.64 -7.91
N GLN A 338 11.39 24.58 -8.81
CA GLN A 338 11.04 24.32 -10.21
C GLN A 338 12.04 23.38 -10.89
N GLN A 339 13.33 23.59 -10.65
CA GLN A 339 14.40 22.75 -11.20
C GLN A 339 14.34 21.31 -10.68
N GLN A 340 14.16 21.13 -9.37
CA GLN A 340 14.10 19.82 -8.73
C GLN A 340 12.84 19.06 -9.16
N ILE A 341 11.71 19.76 -9.26
CA ILE A 341 10.43 19.17 -9.70
C ILE A 341 10.49 18.80 -11.19
N SER A 342 11.05 19.66 -12.04
CA SER A 342 11.25 19.38 -13.48
C SER A 342 12.16 18.19 -13.72
N TRP A 343 13.21 18.01 -12.91
CA TRP A 343 14.04 16.81 -12.94
C TRP A 343 13.22 15.55 -12.61
N LYS A 344 12.38 15.59 -11.57
CA LYS A 344 11.51 14.47 -11.19
C LYS A 344 10.48 14.16 -12.29
N ALA A 345 9.88 15.19 -12.89
CA ALA A 345 8.95 15.05 -14.01
C ALA A 345 9.62 14.41 -15.24
N MET A 346 10.84 14.87 -15.60
CA MET A 346 11.64 14.26 -16.66
C MET A 346 11.91 12.78 -16.39
N MET A 347 12.39 12.44 -15.19
CA MET A 347 12.65 11.05 -14.80
C MET A 347 11.38 10.19 -14.90
N LYS A 348 10.23 10.74 -14.52
CA LYS A 348 8.94 10.06 -14.60
C LYS A 348 8.54 9.78 -16.06
N ALA A 349 8.74 10.75 -16.95
CA ALA A 349 8.53 10.58 -18.39
C ALA A 349 9.48 9.52 -19.01
N GLN A 350 10.75 9.47 -18.56
CA GLN A 350 11.70 8.45 -19.00
C GLN A 350 11.32 7.03 -18.54
N VAL A 351 10.77 6.89 -17.33
CA VAL A 351 10.29 5.61 -16.80
C VAL A 351 9.08 5.10 -17.59
N SER A 352 8.21 5.98 -18.08
CA SER A 352 7.07 5.61 -18.93
C SER A 352 7.43 5.37 -20.39
N GLY A 353 8.70 5.55 -20.79
CA GLY A 353 9.17 5.47 -22.18
C GLY A 353 8.80 6.67 -23.03
N ASP A 354 8.28 7.76 -22.43
CA ASP A 354 7.94 9.00 -23.14
C ASP A 354 9.16 9.92 -23.22
N PHE A 355 10.11 9.51 -24.06
CA PHE A 355 11.34 10.28 -24.29
C PHE A 355 11.08 11.61 -24.99
N VAL A 356 9.96 11.75 -25.72
CA VAL A 356 9.58 13.00 -26.37
C VAL A 356 9.25 14.05 -25.30
N THR A 357 8.39 13.69 -24.34
CA THR A 357 8.05 14.58 -23.21
C THR A 357 9.25 14.84 -22.33
N ALA A 358 10.09 13.83 -22.04
CA ALA A 358 11.33 14.03 -21.29
C ALA A 358 12.24 15.08 -21.93
N ARG A 359 12.44 15.02 -23.27
CA ARG A 359 13.25 16.01 -24.02
C ARG A 359 12.64 17.40 -23.98
N ARG A 360 11.31 17.50 -24.07
CA ARG A 360 10.58 18.77 -23.97
C ARG A 360 10.81 19.42 -22.60
N ILE A 361 10.69 18.66 -21.51
CA ILE A 361 10.95 19.15 -20.15
C ILE A 361 12.38 19.63 -20.00
N ALA A 362 13.36 18.81 -20.43
CA ALA A 362 14.77 19.17 -20.38
C ALA A 362 15.07 20.44 -21.18
N SER A 363 14.49 20.58 -22.38
CA SER A 363 14.69 21.75 -23.26
C SER A 363 14.20 23.07 -22.66
N ASN A 364 13.19 23.01 -21.79
CA ASN A 364 12.59 24.18 -21.14
C ASN A 364 13.38 24.67 -19.92
N ILE A 365 14.43 23.98 -19.48
CA ILE A 365 15.31 24.45 -18.39
C ILE A 365 16.14 25.62 -18.86
N SER A 366 16.12 26.73 -18.11
CA SER A 366 16.83 27.97 -18.46
C SER A 366 18.36 27.82 -18.41
N ASP A 367 18.88 27.05 -17.46
CA ASP A 367 20.30 26.77 -17.28
C ASP A 367 20.83 25.84 -18.39
N GLU A 368 21.86 26.30 -19.12
CA GLU A 368 22.39 25.60 -20.30
C GLU A 368 23.19 24.34 -19.98
N ASP A 369 23.94 24.32 -18.87
CA ASP A 369 24.73 23.16 -18.45
C ASP A 369 23.83 22.04 -17.95
N GLN A 370 22.79 22.40 -17.21
CA GLN A 370 21.77 21.45 -16.76
C GLN A 370 20.92 20.93 -17.90
N ARG A 371 20.51 21.79 -18.84
CA ARG A 371 19.80 21.38 -20.06
C ARG A 371 20.59 20.33 -20.84
N ARG A 372 21.89 20.59 -21.08
CA ARG A 372 22.79 19.65 -21.75
C ARG A 372 22.95 18.35 -20.98
N TYR A 373 23.08 18.43 -19.66
CA TYR A 373 23.16 17.24 -18.79
C TYR A 373 21.89 16.39 -18.87
N MET A 374 20.70 17.02 -18.75
CA MET A 374 19.41 16.34 -18.82
C MET A 374 19.18 15.66 -20.18
N LEU A 375 19.42 16.37 -21.29
CA LEU A 375 19.31 15.80 -22.63
C LEU A 375 20.28 14.62 -22.82
N GLY A 376 21.53 14.77 -22.38
CA GLY A 376 22.51 13.68 -22.44
C GLY A 376 22.17 12.49 -21.54
N GLN A 377 21.41 12.68 -20.46
CA GLN A 377 20.87 11.58 -19.66
C GLN A 377 19.72 10.89 -20.37
N ILE A 378 18.82 11.65 -21.01
CA ILE A 378 17.71 11.11 -21.81
C ILE A 378 18.23 10.21 -22.94
N ASP A 379 19.20 10.69 -23.72
CA ASP A 379 19.75 9.92 -24.84
C ASP A 379 20.46 8.64 -24.36
N ARG A 380 21.18 8.72 -23.23
CA ARG A 380 21.78 7.53 -22.59
C ARG A 380 20.71 6.54 -22.13
N THR A 381 19.64 7.02 -21.51
CA THR A 381 18.55 6.18 -21.05
C THR A 381 17.80 5.55 -22.23
N GLU A 382 17.45 6.31 -23.27
CA GLU A 382 16.76 5.80 -24.47
C GLU A 382 17.61 4.74 -25.17
N LYS A 383 18.91 5.00 -25.37
CA LYS A 383 19.86 4.01 -25.93
C LYS A 383 20.03 2.79 -25.03
N SER A 384 20.00 2.97 -23.70
CA SER A 384 20.04 1.85 -22.76
C SER A 384 18.75 1.03 -22.76
N GLN A 385 17.61 1.62 -23.12
CA GLN A 385 16.30 0.96 -23.20
C GLN A 385 16.00 0.37 -24.59
N SER A 386 16.59 0.89 -25.68
CA SER A 386 16.38 0.36 -27.04
C SER A 386 16.94 -1.05 -27.20
N VAL A 387 16.15 -1.99 -27.71
CA VAL A 387 16.59 -3.38 -27.93
C VAL A 387 17.26 -3.49 -29.30
N ASP A 388 18.52 -3.93 -29.33
CA ASP A 388 19.27 -4.21 -30.54
C ASP A 388 19.73 -5.68 -30.59
N ALA A 389 20.36 -6.06 -31.71
CA ALA A 389 20.84 -7.42 -31.91
C ALA A 389 21.89 -7.85 -30.87
N GLU A 390 22.69 -6.91 -30.36
CA GLU A 390 23.72 -7.16 -29.35
C GLU A 390 23.08 -7.52 -28.00
N LYS A 391 22.07 -6.75 -27.56
CA LYS A 391 21.32 -7.03 -26.34
C LYS A 391 20.58 -8.37 -26.41
N LEU A 392 19.96 -8.67 -27.55
CA LEU A 392 19.31 -9.98 -27.74
C LEU A 392 20.34 -11.12 -27.70
N ALA A 393 21.52 -10.94 -28.29
CA ALA A 393 22.61 -11.91 -28.21
C ALA A 393 23.12 -12.08 -26.78
N ALA A 394 23.22 -11.00 -26.00
CA ALA A 394 23.61 -11.02 -24.59
C ALA A 394 22.60 -11.80 -23.73
N ILE A 395 21.30 -11.57 -23.92
CA ILE A 395 20.22 -12.34 -23.27
C ILE A 395 20.39 -13.84 -23.57
N GLN A 396 20.66 -14.19 -24.83
CA GLN A 396 20.86 -15.59 -25.23
C GLN A 396 22.16 -16.19 -24.69
N GLN A 397 23.21 -15.39 -24.49
CA GLN A 397 24.45 -15.83 -23.86
C GLN A 397 24.26 -16.09 -22.37
N GLU A 398 23.59 -15.18 -21.65
CA GLU A 398 23.30 -15.33 -20.23
C GLU A 398 22.38 -16.54 -19.97
N LEU A 399 21.34 -16.70 -20.79
CA LEU A 399 20.44 -17.86 -20.73
C LEU A 399 21.18 -19.20 -20.85
N ARG A 400 22.22 -19.27 -21.70
CA ARG A 400 23.06 -20.48 -21.86
C ARG A 400 23.93 -20.76 -20.62
N GLY A 401 24.27 -19.73 -19.85
CA GLY A 401 25.00 -19.87 -18.59
C GLY A 401 24.14 -20.37 -17.42
N LEU A 402 22.81 -20.27 -17.53
CA LEU A 402 21.87 -20.73 -16.51
C LEU A 402 21.60 -22.24 -16.65
N SER A 403 21.85 -22.99 -15.58
CA SER A 403 21.68 -24.44 -15.54
C SER A 403 20.33 -24.89 -15.00
N ASN A 404 19.67 -24.09 -14.14
CA ASN A 404 18.36 -24.41 -13.57
C ASN A 404 17.22 -23.91 -14.47
N ASN A 405 16.23 -24.76 -14.76
CA ASN A 405 15.06 -24.40 -15.55
C ASN A 405 14.21 -23.28 -14.90
N GLU A 406 14.08 -23.26 -13.58
CA GLU A 406 13.34 -22.19 -12.90
C GLU A 406 14.02 -20.82 -13.08
N GLU A 407 15.35 -20.77 -12.92
CA GLU A 407 16.14 -19.55 -13.16
C GLU A 407 16.03 -19.11 -14.63
N ARG A 408 16.07 -20.06 -15.57
CA ARG A 408 15.91 -19.79 -17.00
C ARG A 408 14.54 -19.23 -17.33
N ILE A 409 13.48 -19.79 -16.74
CA ILE A 409 12.10 -19.31 -16.91
C ILE A 409 11.98 -17.89 -16.36
N GLY A 410 12.39 -17.67 -15.10
CA GLY A 410 12.35 -16.35 -14.46
C GLY A 410 13.12 -15.29 -15.24
N PHE A 411 14.32 -15.65 -15.72
CA PHE A 411 15.14 -14.78 -16.57
C PHE A 411 14.45 -14.43 -17.89
N LEU A 412 13.88 -15.41 -18.60
CA LEU A 412 13.17 -15.18 -19.86
C LEU A 412 11.92 -14.31 -19.69
N LEU A 413 11.14 -14.52 -18.62
CA LEU A 413 9.96 -13.70 -18.33
C LEU A 413 10.36 -12.26 -17.99
N SER A 414 11.41 -12.06 -17.19
CA SER A 414 11.96 -10.74 -16.88
C SER A 414 12.52 -10.04 -18.13
N ALA A 415 13.28 -10.75 -18.95
CA ALA A 415 13.81 -10.21 -20.21
C ALA A 415 12.68 -9.81 -21.17
N ALA A 416 11.59 -10.59 -21.23
CA ALA A 416 10.42 -10.25 -22.02
C ALA A 416 9.73 -8.95 -21.56
N ILE A 417 9.70 -8.66 -20.25
CA ILE A 417 9.22 -7.36 -19.74
C ILE A 417 10.11 -6.23 -20.24
N GLN A 418 11.42 -6.36 -20.07
CA GLN A 418 12.38 -5.32 -20.44
C GLN A 418 12.32 -4.99 -21.93
N VAL A 419 12.20 -6.03 -22.76
CA VAL A 419 12.17 -5.91 -24.22
C VAL A 419 10.79 -5.49 -24.73
N GLY A 420 9.71 -5.89 -24.05
CA GLY A 420 8.34 -5.74 -24.54
C GLY A 420 7.84 -4.31 -24.68
N GLY A 421 8.46 -3.36 -23.97
CA GLY A 421 8.17 -1.93 -24.11
C GLY A 421 8.59 -1.35 -25.46
N THR A 422 9.62 -1.90 -26.09
CA THR A 422 10.21 -1.38 -27.34
C THR A 422 10.09 -2.35 -28.51
N ASP A 423 10.21 -3.65 -28.27
CA ASP A 423 10.11 -4.70 -29.30
C ASP A 423 9.21 -5.85 -28.83
N ARG A 424 7.93 -5.71 -29.15
CA ARG A 424 6.90 -6.72 -28.86
C ARG A 424 7.23 -8.08 -29.48
N LYS A 425 7.81 -8.12 -30.69
CA LYS A 425 8.07 -9.37 -31.40
C LYS A 425 9.19 -10.15 -30.71
N ALA A 426 10.26 -9.46 -30.32
CA ALA A 426 11.35 -10.06 -29.56
C ALA A 426 10.85 -10.56 -28.19
N ALA A 427 10.03 -9.78 -27.49
CA ALA A 427 9.44 -10.21 -26.22
C ALA A 427 8.57 -11.47 -26.36
N LEU A 428 7.70 -11.54 -27.38
CA LEU A 428 6.91 -12.74 -27.66
C LEU A 428 7.80 -13.96 -27.99
N GLY A 429 8.94 -13.75 -28.64
CA GLY A 429 9.95 -14.79 -28.88
C GLY A 429 10.56 -15.33 -27.59
N LEU A 430 10.91 -14.45 -26.65
CA LEU A 430 11.41 -14.84 -25.32
C LEU A 430 10.35 -15.60 -24.51
N LEU A 431 9.10 -15.15 -24.52
CA LEU A 431 7.99 -15.87 -23.90
C LEU A 431 7.78 -17.26 -24.51
N SER A 432 7.93 -17.38 -25.84
CA SER A 432 7.83 -18.68 -26.52
C SER A 432 8.91 -19.65 -26.07
N GLN A 433 10.14 -19.16 -25.84
CA GLN A 433 11.23 -19.99 -25.29
C GLN A 433 10.93 -20.40 -23.84
N ALA A 434 10.38 -19.48 -23.02
CA ALA A 434 9.97 -19.81 -21.65
C ALA A 434 8.89 -20.90 -21.65
N GLY A 435 7.90 -20.79 -22.54
CA GLY A 435 6.85 -21.79 -22.71
C GLY A 435 7.38 -23.18 -23.04
N GLN A 436 8.36 -23.30 -23.93
CA GLN A 436 9.00 -24.58 -24.25
C GLN A 436 9.67 -25.22 -23.03
N ILE A 437 10.35 -24.42 -22.19
CA ILE A 437 10.95 -24.94 -20.96
C ILE A 437 9.85 -25.37 -19.98
N ILE A 438 8.81 -24.54 -19.78
CA ILE A 438 7.69 -24.85 -18.89
C ILE A 438 6.97 -26.14 -19.30
N ASP A 439 6.72 -26.34 -20.59
CA ASP A 439 6.06 -27.54 -21.10
C ASP A 439 6.92 -28.81 -20.93
N SER A 440 8.24 -28.66 -20.88
CA SER A 440 9.18 -29.76 -20.60
C SER A 440 9.30 -30.13 -19.11
N LEU A 441 8.79 -29.29 -18.20
CA LEU A 441 8.83 -29.57 -16.77
C LEU A 441 7.94 -30.75 -16.40
N LYS A 442 8.30 -31.44 -15.30
CA LYS A 442 7.43 -32.45 -14.69
C LYS A 442 6.10 -31.79 -14.28
N PRO A 443 4.95 -32.43 -14.57
CA PRO A 443 3.65 -31.94 -14.12
C PRO A 443 3.61 -31.72 -12.61
N GLY A 444 3.16 -30.53 -12.19
CA GLY A 444 3.13 -30.13 -10.80
C GLY A 444 3.06 -28.62 -10.61
N ARG A 445 3.31 -28.18 -9.37
CA ARG A 445 3.19 -26.77 -8.94
C ARG A 445 3.96 -25.80 -9.84
N ILE A 446 5.27 -26.03 -10.01
CA ILE A 446 6.17 -25.14 -10.76
C ILE A 446 5.70 -24.98 -12.22
N GLN A 447 5.26 -26.06 -12.86
CA GLN A 447 4.75 -26.00 -14.23
C GLN A 447 3.47 -25.15 -14.31
N ILE A 448 2.53 -25.33 -13.37
CA ILE A 448 1.27 -24.57 -13.38
C ILE A 448 1.53 -23.09 -13.09
N GLU A 449 2.35 -22.77 -12.07
CA GLU A 449 2.75 -21.39 -11.77
C GLU A 449 3.45 -20.73 -12.97
N GLY A 450 4.36 -21.46 -13.63
CA GLY A 450 5.01 -21.01 -14.86
C GLY A 450 4.02 -20.73 -15.99
N LYS A 451 3.03 -21.61 -16.22
CA LYS A 451 1.97 -21.41 -17.22
C LYS A 451 1.11 -20.19 -16.90
N ILE A 452 0.77 -19.97 -15.63
CA ILE A 452 0.01 -18.79 -15.20
C ILE A 452 0.80 -17.51 -15.48
N GLY A 453 2.06 -17.44 -15.07
CA GLY A 453 2.92 -16.29 -15.33
C GLY A 453 3.09 -16.02 -16.83
N LEU A 454 3.29 -17.08 -17.62
CA LEU A 454 3.36 -17.00 -19.08
C LEU A 454 2.07 -16.48 -19.70
N ALA A 455 0.91 -16.95 -19.21
CA ALA A 455 -0.40 -16.51 -19.68
C ALA A 455 -0.59 -15.00 -19.47
N MET A 456 -0.27 -14.51 -18.27
CA MET A 456 -0.40 -13.08 -17.94
C MET A 456 0.56 -12.23 -18.78
N MET A 457 1.80 -12.69 -18.99
CA MET A 457 2.78 -12.01 -19.84
C MET A 457 2.35 -11.95 -21.31
N TYR A 458 1.72 -13.01 -21.84
CA TYR A 458 1.12 -12.95 -23.17
C TYR A 458 -0.04 -11.94 -23.23
N CYS A 459 -0.91 -11.92 -22.22
CA CYS A 459 -2.00 -10.96 -22.14
C CYS A 459 -1.50 -9.51 -22.07
N SER A 460 -0.45 -9.23 -21.28
CA SER A 460 0.14 -7.89 -21.20
C SER A 460 0.75 -7.42 -22.52
N LEU A 461 1.19 -8.35 -23.37
CA LEU A 461 1.66 -8.10 -24.73
C LEU A 461 0.55 -8.25 -25.78
N LYS A 462 -0.73 -8.15 -25.38
CA LYS A 462 -1.92 -8.24 -26.24
C LYS A 462 -1.96 -9.50 -27.13
N SER A 463 -1.47 -10.63 -26.62
CA SER A 463 -1.42 -11.91 -27.34
C SER A 463 -2.48 -12.88 -26.84
N ASP A 464 -3.27 -13.44 -27.76
CA ASP A 464 -4.35 -14.38 -27.45
C ASP A 464 -3.87 -15.68 -26.80
N ARG A 465 -2.58 -16.01 -26.95
CA ARG A 465 -1.95 -17.19 -26.31
C ARG A 465 -2.14 -17.20 -24.80
N GLY A 466 -2.27 -16.04 -24.17
CA GLY A 466 -2.55 -15.95 -22.74
C GLY A 466 -3.88 -16.59 -22.37
N PHE A 467 -4.92 -16.35 -23.18
CA PHE A 467 -6.23 -16.98 -22.98
C PHE A 467 -6.19 -18.48 -23.27
N THR A 468 -5.50 -18.90 -24.33
CA THR A 468 -5.34 -20.34 -24.63
C THR A 468 -4.72 -21.10 -23.45
N ILE A 469 -3.71 -20.51 -22.79
CA ILE A 469 -3.08 -21.15 -21.64
C ILE A 469 -4.05 -21.21 -20.46
N ILE A 470 -4.69 -20.09 -20.07
CA ILE A 470 -5.55 -20.09 -18.88
C ILE A 470 -6.79 -20.97 -19.07
N GLU A 471 -7.36 -21.02 -20.28
CA GLU A 471 -8.44 -21.93 -20.66
C GLU A 471 -8.09 -23.39 -20.40
N SER A 472 -6.87 -23.79 -20.78
CA SER A 472 -6.39 -25.16 -20.54
C SER A 472 -6.20 -25.49 -19.05
N LEU A 473 -6.03 -24.47 -18.20
CA LEU A 473 -5.82 -24.64 -16.76
C LEU A 473 -7.12 -24.69 -15.95
N ILE A 474 -8.24 -24.18 -16.45
CA ILE A 474 -9.51 -24.12 -15.70
C ILE A 474 -9.96 -25.52 -15.21
N PRO A 475 -10.04 -26.57 -16.06
CA PRO A 475 -10.44 -27.90 -15.58
C PRO A 475 -9.52 -28.41 -14.48
N ARG A 476 -8.21 -28.15 -14.63
CA ARG A 476 -7.21 -28.56 -13.64
C ARG A 476 -7.37 -27.80 -12.32
N PHE A 477 -7.73 -26.52 -12.34
CA PHE A 477 -8.03 -25.77 -11.12
C PHE A 477 -9.25 -26.34 -10.41
N ASN A 478 -10.32 -26.68 -11.13
CA ASN A 478 -11.50 -27.29 -10.54
C ASN A 478 -11.16 -28.65 -9.87
N GLU A 479 -10.38 -29.51 -10.54
CA GLU A 479 -9.89 -30.77 -9.96
C GLU A 479 -9.08 -30.56 -8.68
N LEU A 480 -8.14 -29.61 -8.69
CA LEU A 480 -7.30 -29.31 -7.53
C LEU A 480 -8.11 -28.75 -6.36
N VAL A 481 -9.09 -27.89 -6.65
CA VAL A 481 -10.01 -27.35 -5.64
C VAL A 481 -10.86 -28.46 -5.02
N ALA A 482 -11.41 -29.36 -5.83
CA ALA A 482 -12.21 -30.50 -5.34
C ALA A 482 -11.37 -31.45 -4.48
N ALA A 483 -10.13 -31.74 -4.89
CA ALA A 483 -9.20 -32.54 -4.12
C ALA A 483 -8.82 -31.86 -2.78
N SER A 484 -8.51 -30.57 -2.80
CA SER A 484 -8.22 -29.80 -1.58
C SER A 484 -9.41 -29.75 -0.64
N ALA A 485 -10.63 -29.56 -1.15
CA ALA A 485 -11.84 -29.60 -0.35
C ALA A 485 -12.06 -30.97 0.32
N THR A 486 -11.62 -32.06 -0.32
CA THR A 486 -11.67 -33.41 0.28
C THR A 486 -10.64 -33.61 1.39
N LEU A 487 -9.51 -32.89 1.32
CA LEU A 487 -8.41 -32.92 2.30
C LEU A 487 -8.52 -31.80 3.36
N ASP A 488 -9.63 -31.09 3.39
CA ASP A 488 -9.90 -30.02 4.34
C ASP A 488 -9.80 -30.53 5.79
N GLY A 489 -9.16 -29.77 6.66
CA GLY A 489 -8.96 -30.12 8.07
C GLY A 489 -7.85 -31.15 8.36
N PHE A 490 -7.27 -31.79 7.34
CA PHE A 490 -6.12 -32.70 7.53
C PHE A 490 -4.78 -31.98 7.50
N ASN A 491 -4.56 -31.17 6.45
CA ASN A 491 -3.30 -30.45 6.24
C ASN A 491 -3.48 -28.93 6.33
N HIS A 492 -4.58 -28.42 5.78
CA HIS A 492 -4.94 -27.01 5.77
C HIS A 492 -6.46 -26.88 5.91
N ASN A 493 -6.92 -25.71 6.37
CA ASN A 493 -8.33 -25.36 6.42
C ASN A 493 -8.70 -24.60 5.14
N TYR A 494 -8.93 -25.34 4.07
CA TYR A 494 -9.35 -24.82 2.77
C TYR A 494 -10.79 -24.33 2.76
N LEU A 495 -11.65 -24.87 3.64
CA LEU A 495 -13.06 -24.53 3.70
C LEU A 495 -13.43 -23.82 5.00
N ARG A 496 -14.44 -22.96 4.90
CA ARG A 496 -15.16 -22.35 6.01
C ARG A 496 -16.64 -22.34 5.67
N ASP A 497 -17.50 -22.82 6.56
CA ASP A 497 -18.95 -22.95 6.32
C ASP A 497 -19.29 -23.78 5.07
N GLY A 498 -18.41 -24.73 4.73
CA GLY A 498 -18.50 -25.55 3.51
C GLY A 498 -18.14 -24.82 2.22
N GLU A 499 -17.65 -23.58 2.29
CA GLU A 499 -17.20 -22.75 1.18
C GLU A 499 -15.69 -22.59 1.16
N TRP A 500 -15.11 -22.35 -0.02
CA TRP A 500 -13.68 -22.07 -0.15
C TRP A 500 -13.29 -20.83 0.65
N ASN A 501 -12.26 -20.97 1.50
CA ASN A 501 -11.69 -19.89 2.28
C ASN A 501 -10.81 -19.00 1.37
N MET A 502 -11.21 -17.73 1.25
CA MET A 502 -10.56 -16.75 0.38
C MET A 502 -9.29 -16.13 0.99
N SER A 503 -8.88 -16.52 2.19
CA SER A 503 -7.59 -16.12 2.79
C SER A 503 -6.38 -16.66 2.03
N GLY A 504 -6.55 -17.71 1.21
CA GLY A 504 -5.48 -18.31 0.41
C GLY A 504 -4.72 -19.44 1.12
N GLU A 505 -5.38 -20.16 2.03
CA GLU A 505 -4.77 -21.30 2.73
C GLU A 505 -4.24 -22.37 1.76
N GLY A 506 -3.06 -22.89 2.11
CA GLY A 506 -2.35 -23.93 1.36
C GLY A 506 -1.96 -23.54 -0.08
N GLU A 507 -1.35 -24.50 -0.79
CA GLU A 507 -0.78 -24.24 -2.12
C GLU A 507 -1.82 -23.87 -3.19
N VAL A 508 -2.97 -24.55 -3.18
CA VAL A 508 -4.04 -24.29 -4.14
C VAL A 508 -4.67 -22.91 -3.87
N GLY A 509 -4.83 -22.51 -2.60
CA GLY A 509 -5.32 -21.17 -2.25
C GLY A 509 -4.37 -20.08 -2.73
N ARG A 510 -3.07 -20.25 -2.53
CA ARG A 510 -2.05 -19.32 -3.06
C ARG A 510 -2.09 -19.19 -4.57
N LEU A 511 -2.26 -20.32 -5.27
CA LEU A 511 -2.36 -20.36 -6.73
C LEU A 511 -3.58 -19.57 -7.25
N LEU A 512 -4.75 -19.81 -6.66
CA LEU A 512 -5.98 -19.11 -7.02
C LEU A 512 -5.86 -17.61 -6.73
N ASN A 513 -5.26 -17.24 -5.59
CA ASN A 513 -5.00 -15.84 -5.25
C ASN A 513 -4.06 -15.16 -6.25
N ALA A 514 -3.03 -15.87 -6.75
CA ALA A 514 -2.13 -15.33 -7.76
C ALA A 514 -2.86 -15.02 -9.09
N VAL A 515 -3.75 -15.92 -9.54
CA VAL A 515 -4.59 -15.68 -10.73
C VAL A 515 -5.55 -14.52 -10.49
N ALA A 516 -6.22 -14.51 -9.34
CA ALA A 516 -7.19 -13.51 -8.95
C ALA A 516 -6.58 -12.10 -8.86
N GLN A 517 -5.41 -11.94 -8.23
CA GLN A 517 -4.73 -10.64 -8.11
C GLN A 517 -4.31 -10.05 -9.46
N ASN A 518 -4.15 -10.89 -10.47
CA ASN A 518 -3.69 -10.52 -11.80
C ASN A 518 -4.79 -10.63 -12.87
N ALA A 519 -6.05 -10.82 -12.46
CA ALA A 519 -7.20 -10.96 -13.34
C ALA A 519 -7.36 -9.78 -14.32
N GLY A 520 -6.86 -8.59 -13.94
CA GLY A 520 -6.87 -7.39 -14.78
C GLY A 520 -6.12 -7.56 -16.10
N PHE A 521 -5.08 -8.40 -16.18
CA PHE A 521 -4.36 -8.62 -17.46
C PHE A 521 -5.25 -9.30 -18.50
N PHE A 522 -6.05 -10.27 -18.06
CA PHE A 522 -7.02 -10.94 -18.92
C PHE A 522 -8.16 -9.98 -19.28
N ALA A 523 -8.70 -9.27 -18.29
CA ALA A 523 -9.80 -8.33 -18.48
C ALA A 523 -9.46 -7.20 -19.46
N ALA A 524 -8.21 -6.71 -19.43
CA ALA A 524 -7.72 -5.67 -20.33
C ALA A 524 -7.52 -6.17 -21.77
N LEU A 525 -7.32 -7.47 -21.98
CA LEU A 525 -7.22 -8.06 -23.32
C LEU A 525 -8.61 -8.37 -23.89
N ASP A 526 -9.44 -9.08 -23.13
CA ASP A 526 -10.81 -9.41 -23.50
C ASP A 526 -11.66 -9.60 -22.24
N PHE A 527 -12.50 -8.60 -21.96
CA PHE A 527 -13.36 -8.59 -20.79
C PHE A 527 -14.40 -9.71 -20.81
N ASP A 528 -15.11 -9.89 -21.93
CA ASP A 528 -16.22 -10.83 -22.02
C ASP A 528 -15.70 -12.28 -21.94
N ARG A 529 -14.58 -12.58 -22.60
CA ARG A 529 -13.92 -13.88 -22.49
C ARG A 529 -13.44 -14.15 -21.06
N SER A 530 -12.88 -13.15 -20.38
CA SER A 530 -12.50 -13.29 -18.97
C SER A 530 -13.69 -13.64 -18.07
N VAL A 531 -14.83 -12.96 -18.25
CA VAL A 531 -16.06 -13.22 -17.48
C VAL A 531 -16.60 -14.63 -17.77
N ASN A 532 -16.57 -15.06 -19.03
CA ASN A 532 -16.98 -16.40 -19.43
C ASN A 532 -16.11 -17.47 -18.77
N LEU A 533 -14.79 -17.27 -18.71
CA LEU A 533 -13.87 -18.19 -18.05
C LEU A 533 -14.08 -18.26 -16.54
N ALA A 534 -14.29 -17.12 -15.89
CA ALA A 534 -14.68 -17.10 -14.48
C ALA A 534 -15.96 -17.91 -14.24
N GLY A 535 -16.91 -17.88 -15.18
CA GLY A 535 -18.14 -18.67 -15.16
C GLY A 535 -17.93 -20.19 -15.06
N GLN A 536 -16.81 -20.70 -15.59
CA GLN A 536 -16.48 -22.13 -15.65
C GLN A 536 -15.90 -22.68 -14.34
N MET A 537 -15.58 -21.82 -13.37
CA MET A 537 -15.22 -22.28 -12.03
C MET A 537 -16.42 -23.01 -11.40
N GLU A 538 -16.20 -24.21 -10.86
CA GLU A 538 -17.31 -25.05 -10.37
C GLU A 538 -17.95 -24.50 -9.09
N ARG A 539 -17.11 -24.01 -8.16
CA ARG A 539 -17.57 -23.49 -6.87
C ARG A 539 -18.13 -22.06 -6.99
N PRO A 540 -19.35 -21.78 -6.51
CA PRO A 540 -20.00 -20.49 -6.69
C PRO A 540 -19.22 -19.31 -6.09
N GLU A 541 -18.61 -19.49 -4.92
CA GLU A 541 -17.80 -18.50 -4.23
C GLU A 541 -16.53 -18.12 -5.01
N LEU A 542 -15.88 -19.10 -5.67
CA LEU A 542 -14.72 -18.85 -6.54
C LEU A 542 -15.14 -18.12 -7.81
N ARG A 543 -16.30 -18.46 -8.38
CA ARG A 543 -16.88 -17.78 -9.54
C ARG A 543 -17.17 -16.30 -9.23
N LEU A 544 -17.77 -16.01 -8.07
CA LEU A 544 -18.04 -14.63 -7.65
C LEU A 544 -16.75 -13.84 -7.41
N MET A 545 -15.76 -14.44 -6.74
CA MET A 545 -14.46 -13.82 -6.52
C MET A 545 -13.73 -13.52 -7.84
N ALA A 546 -13.71 -14.45 -8.78
CA ALA A 546 -13.09 -14.25 -10.08
C ALA A 546 -13.75 -13.09 -10.85
N LYS A 547 -15.09 -13.04 -10.88
CA LYS A 547 -15.85 -11.93 -11.51
C LYS A 547 -15.55 -10.58 -10.85
N LEU A 548 -15.53 -10.55 -9.51
CA LEU A 548 -15.14 -9.36 -8.75
C LEU A 548 -13.74 -8.87 -9.17
N LYS A 549 -12.78 -9.78 -9.26
CA LYS A 549 -11.39 -9.43 -9.58
C LYS A 549 -11.19 -8.98 -11.02
N ILE A 550 -11.94 -9.56 -11.96
CA ILE A 550 -12.01 -9.09 -13.35
C ILE A 550 -12.54 -7.66 -13.41
N ALA A 551 -13.68 -7.39 -12.77
CA ALA A 551 -14.24 -6.04 -12.72
C ALA A 551 -13.29 -5.05 -12.02
N GLN A 552 -12.72 -5.44 -10.88
CA GLN A 552 -11.73 -4.65 -10.15
C GLN A 552 -10.53 -4.31 -11.04
N GLY A 553 -10.03 -5.25 -11.84
CA GLY A 553 -8.90 -5.05 -12.75
C GLY A 553 -9.18 -4.02 -13.86
N VAL A 554 -10.44 -3.86 -14.28
CA VAL A 554 -10.86 -2.82 -15.23
C VAL A 554 -11.01 -1.46 -14.55
N LEU A 555 -11.53 -1.45 -13.33
CA LEU A 555 -11.84 -0.21 -12.62
C LEU A 555 -10.63 0.43 -11.93
N ALA A 556 -9.64 -0.39 -11.56
CA ALA A 556 -8.34 0.04 -11.07
C ALA A 556 -7.41 0.48 -12.22
N SER A 557 -6.28 1.10 -11.87
CA SER A 557 -5.23 1.41 -12.87
C SER A 557 -4.74 0.13 -13.57
N PRO A 558 -4.30 0.22 -14.84
CA PRO A 558 -3.86 -0.94 -15.60
C PRO A 558 -2.79 -1.74 -14.86
N PRO A 559 -2.89 -3.08 -14.84
CA PRO A 559 -1.94 -3.92 -14.12
C PRO A 559 -0.53 -3.79 -14.72
N ASN A 560 0.48 -3.74 -13.84
CA ASN A 560 1.86 -3.52 -14.22
C ASN A 560 2.64 -4.85 -14.26
N PRO A 561 3.15 -5.29 -15.43
CA PRO A 561 3.92 -6.53 -15.56
C PRO A 561 5.14 -6.61 -14.63
N ALA A 562 5.80 -5.48 -14.33
CA ALA A 562 6.96 -5.46 -13.45
C ALA A 562 6.64 -5.83 -11.99
N ARG A 563 5.38 -5.62 -11.55
CA ARG A 563 4.94 -5.97 -10.19
C ARG A 563 4.56 -7.44 -10.03
N MET A 564 4.35 -8.16 -11.15
CA MET A 564 3.95 -9.57 -11.16
C MET A 564 4.98 -10.47 -10.46
N PHE A 565 6.27 -10.19 -10.66
CA PHE A 565 7.38 -10.97 -10.10
C PHE A 565 7.83 -10.51 -8.70
N GLN A 566 7.20 -9.48 -8.15
CA GLN A 566 7.49 -8.98 -6.80
C GLN A 566 6.53 -9.55 -5.73
N ALA A 567 5.43 -10.17 -6.16
CA ALA A 567 4.45 -10.80 -5.26
C ALA A 567 4.99 -12.13 -4.68
N PRO A 568 4.78 -12.41 -3.38
CA PRO A 568 5.17 -13.68 -2.79
C PRO A 568 4.37 -14.82 -3.43
N GLY A 569 5.04 -15.66 -4.23
CA GLY A 569 4.43 -16.82 -4.90
C GLY A 569 4.92 -17.08 -6.32
N PHE A 570 5.54 -16.10 -6.99
CA PHE A 570 6.15 -16.31 -8.31
C PHE A 570 7.66 -16.52 -8.16
N ILE A 571 8.10 -17.76 -8.40
CA ILE A 571 9.49 -18.22 -8.56
C ILE A 571 10.48 -17.41 -7.72
N ARG A 572 10.58 -17.75 -6.43
CA ARG A 572 11.71 -17.36 -5.58
C ARG A 572 12.60 -18.56 -5.34
#